data_AF-A0A5E4NV82-F1
#
_entry.id   AF-A0A5E4NV82-F1
#
_cell.length_a   1.000
_cell.length_b   1.000
_cell.length_c   1.000
_cell.angle_alpha   90.00
_cell.angle_beta   90.00
_cell.angle_gamma   90.00
#
_symmetry.space_group_name_H-M   'P 1'
#
loop_
_entity.id
_entity.type
_entity.pdbx_description
1 polymer ?
#
loop_
_entity_poly.entity_id
_entity_poly.type
_entity_poly.pdbx_seq_one_letter_code
_entity_poly.pdbx_strand_id
1 'polypeptide(L)'
;MGDLIAYKPAADVTVLGTAHAPHRLPAESWEVAIAIGARRVALRVHGPRQWEPTLRRLKPTWKLGAAEPVKGVALDYRLASGGRFAGDPDGGLDQRNPIGPGLLHADWTPPGKPLRAPQIDSVREPVSDPFIAPQPQSCGPVPPFWSWRERGGKMKSYGKEMCENKCPMNITLGAV
;
A
#
# COMPACT_ATOMS: atom_id res chain seq x y z
N MET A 1 37.55 17.73 15.71
CA MET A 1 37.08 17.45 14.34
C MET A 1 36.73 15.97 14.31
N GLY A 2 35.45 15.62 14.47
CA GLY A 2 35.01 14.23 14.58
C GLY A 2 33.90 14.01 13.59
N ASP A 3 34.21 13.29 12.52
CA ASP A 3 33.26 12.81 11.54
C ASP A 3 32.61 11.53 12.07
N LEU A 4 31.46 11.68 12.73
CA LEU A 4 30.67 10.57 13.26
C LEU A 4 29.67 10.13 12.20
N ILE A 5 30.15 9.44 11.16
CA ILE A 5 29.25 8.69 10.28
C ILE A 5 28.78 7.46 11.04
N ALA A 6 27.48 7.40 11.33
CA ALA A 6 26.88 6.22 11.95
C ALA A 6 27.09 4.98 11.06
N TYR A 7 27.67 3.93 11.64
CA TYR A 7 27.88 2.66 10.95
C TYR A 7 26.54 2.09 10.47
N LYS A 8 26.46 1.84 9.15
CA LYS A 8 25.28 1.26 8.52
C LYS A 8 25.54 -0.22 8.19
N PRO A 9 25.06 -1.17 9.01
CA PRO A 9 25.40 -2.59 8.84
C PRO A 9 24.78 -3.24 7.59
N ALA A 10 23.89 -2.55 6.88
CA ALA A 10 23.18 -3.08 5.72
C ALA A 10 22.93 -1.99 4.67
N ALA A 11 22.80 -2.42 3.40
CA ALA A 11 22.41 -1.55 2.30
C ALA A 11 20.90 -1.24 2.33
N ASP A 12 20.54 -0.01 1.97
CA ASP A 12 19.15 0.32 1.63
C ASP A 12 18.90 -0.07 0.17
N VAL A 13 17.80 -0.75 -0.12
CA VAL A 13 17.43 -1.11 -1.49
C VAL A 13 16.11 -0.47 -1.88
N THR A 14 16.13 0.21 -3.03
CA THR A 14 14.95 0.82 -3.65
C THR A 14 14.47 0.00 -4.83
N VAL A 15 13.19 -0.37 -4.82
CA VAL A 15 12.55 -1.01 -5.96
C VAL A 15 11.52 -0.05 -6.54
N LEU A 16 11.79 0.38 -7.76
CA LEU A 16 10.84 1.07 -8.64
C LEU A 16 10.62 0.16 -9.83
N GLY A 17 9.38 -0.08 -10.19
CA GLY A 17 9.10 -0.95 -11.32
C GLY A 17 7.63 -1.24 -11.51
N THR A 18 7.36 -2.09 -12.50
CA THR A 18 6.03 -2.50 -12.89
C THR A 18 5.92 -4.00 -12.68
N ALA A 19 4.93 -4.43 -11.91
CA ALA A 19 4.53 -5.83 -11.87
C ALA A 19 3.89 -6.16 -13.21
N HIS A 20 4.42 -7.15 -13.94
CA HIS A 20 3.86 -7.57 -15.21
C HIS A 20 3.01 -8.82 -15.04
N ALA A 21 1.89 -8.86 -15.74
CA ALA A 21 1.03 -10.03 -15.78
C ALA A 21 1.74 -11.24 -16.39
N PRO A 22 1.39 -12.48 -15.99
CA PRO A 22 2.00 -13.69 -16.51
C PRO A 22 1.97 -13.76 -18.04
N HIS A 23 3.07 -14.23 -18.63
CA HIS A 23 3.24 -14.34 -20.09
C HIS A 23 3.03 -13.01 -20.86
N ARG A 24 3.02 -11.86 -20.18
CA ARG A 24 2.74 -10.52 -20.76
C ARG A 24 1.34 -10.42 -21.39
N LEU A 25 0.43 -11.31 -21.01
CA LEU A 25 -0.97 -11.28 -21.41
C LEU A 25 -1.79 -10.48 -20.37
N PRO A 26 -2.81 -9.70 -20.79
CA PRO A 26 -3.67 -9.01 -19.83
C PRO A 26 -4.31 -9.99 -18.85
N ALA A 27 -4.22 -9.69 -17.56
CA ALA A 27 -4.84 -10.46 -16.49
C ALA A 27 -5.49 -9.52 -15.47
N GLU A 28 -6.54 -9.97 -14.79
CA GLU A 28 -7.24 -9.19 -13.77
C GLU A 28 -6.45 -9.10 -12.47
N SER A 29 -5.74 -10.17 -12.11
CA SER A 29 -4.91 -10.25 -10.90
C SER A 29 -3.80 -11.29 -11.04
N TRP A 30 -2.68 -11.04 -10.36
CA TRP A 30 -1.57 -11.98 -10.24
C TRP A 30 -0.74 -11.66 -8.99
N GLU A 31 0.09 -12.62 -8.57
CA GLU A 31 1.04 -12.42 -7.47
C GLU A 31 2.43 -12.12 -8.00
N VAL A 32 3.16 -11.28 -7.28
CA VAL A 32 4.58 -11.00 -7.50
C VAL A 32 5.32 -11.06 -6.18
N ALA A 33 6.61 -11.38 -6.25
CA ALA A 33 7.48 -11.32 -5.08
C ALA A 33 8.84 -10.75 -5.46
N ILE A 34 9.41 -9.99 -4.52
CA ILE A 34 10.77 -9.49 -4.58
C ILE A 34 11.54 -10.15 -3.44
N ALA A 35 12.70 -10.72 -3.74
CA ALA A 35 13.58 -11.34 -2.76
C ALA A 35 15.00 -10.76 -2.86
N ILE A 36 15.58 -10.41 -1.71
CA ILE A 36 16.95 -9.89 -1.59
C ILE A 36 17.59 -10.57 -0.37
N GLY A 37 18.56 -11.45 -0.62
CA GLY A 37 19.11 -12.33 0.41
C GLY A 37 18.00 -13.12 1.11
N ALA A 38 17.92 -13.03 2.44
CA ALA A 38 16.90 -13.69 3.24
C ALA A 38 15.56 -12.92 3.33
N ARG A 39 15.45 -11.72 2.75
CA ARG A 39 14.24 -10.90 2.81
C ARG A 39 13.36 -11.16 1.59
N ARG A 40 12.05 -11.28 1.81
CA ARG A 40 11.05 -11.46 0.75
C ARG A 40 9.82 -10.61 1.02
N VAL A 41 9.34 -9.91 0.00
CA VAL A 41 8.05 -9.21 0.00
C VAL A 41 7.20 -9.86 -1.10
N ALA A 42 5.99 -10.28 -0.76
CA ALA A 42 5.03 -10.84 -1.71
C ALA A 42 3.79 -9.93 -1.75
N LEU A 43 3.37 -9.59 -2.96
CA LEU A 43 2.26 -8.68 -3.23
C LEU A 43 1.26 -9.40 -4.12
N ARG A 44 -0.02 -9.12 -3.89
CA ARG A 44 -1.05 -9.40 -4.89
C ARG A 44 -1.38 -8.10 -5.61
N VAL A 45 -1.42 -8.20 -6.92
CA VAL A 45 -1.62 -7.09 -7.84
C VAL A 45 -2.90 -7.34 -8.61
N HIS A 46 -3.64 -6.26 -8.85
CA HIS A 46 -4.89 -6.24 -9.57
C HIS A 46 -4.84 -5.15 -10.62
N GLY A 47 -5.57 -5.32 -11.72
CA GLY A 47 -5.87 -4.19 -12.58
C GLY A 47 -6.79 -3.16 -11.93
N PRO A 48 -7.15 -2.09 -12.67
CA PRO A 48 -8.15 -1.13 -12.21
C PRO A 48 -9.39 -1.83 -11.64
N ARG A 49 -9.70 -1.53 -10.38
CA ARG A 49 -10.91 -2.02 -9.71
C ARG A 49 -11.50 -0.93 -8.83
N GLN A 50 -12.77 -1.09 -8.52
CA GLN A 50 -13.54 -0.11 -7.77
C GLN A 50 -14.44 -0.78 -6.74
N TRP A 51 -14.75 -0.04 -5.68
CA TRP A 51 -15.87 -0.31 -4.83
C TRP A 51 -17.15 0.06 -5.56
N GLU A 52 -18.00 -0.93 -5.83
CA GLU A 52 -19.26 -0.76 -6.54
C GLU A 52 -20.42 -0.62 -5.53
N PRO A 53 -21.29 0.39 -5.67
CA PRO A 53 -22.49 0.51 -4.87
C PRO A 53 -23.38 -0.73 -5.01
N THR A 54 -23.91 -1.22 -3.90
CA THR A 54 -24.81 -2.36 -3.85
C THR A 54 -25.73 -2.27 -2.63
N LEU A 55 -26.66 -3.22 -2.49
CA LEU A 55 -27.56 -3.34 -1.35
C LEU A 55 -27.29 -4.64 -0.61
N ARG A 56 -27.06 -4.56 0.70
CA ARG A 56 -26.99 -5.73 1.59
C ARG A 56 -28.10 -5.64 2.63
N ARG A 57 -29.04 -6.59 2.59
CA ARG A 57 -30.25 -6.58 3.44
C ARG A 57 -31.01 -5.24 3.35
N LEU A 58 -31.24 -4.76 2.12
CA LEU A 58 -31.90 -3.48 1.81
C LEU A 58 -31.17 -2.21 2.30
N LYS A 59 -29.94 -2.32 2.83
CA LYS A 59 -29.11 -1.16 3.18
C LYS A 59 -28.06 -0.89 2.10
N PRO A 60 -27.89 0.37 1.65
CA PRO A 60 -26.78 0.76 0.79
C PRO A 60 -25.42 0.41 1.39
N THR A 61 -24.55 -0.16 0.55
CA THR A 61 -23.18 -0.50 0.89
C THR A 61 -22.35 -0.56 -0.40
N TRP A 62 -21.09 -0.97 -0.29
CA TRP A 62 -20.24 -1.28 -1.43
C TRP A 62 -19.83 -2.75 -1.41
N LYS A 63 -19.48 -3.27 -2.58
CA LYS A 63 -18.75 -4.52 -2.77
C LYS A 63 -17.52 -4.25 -3.62
N LEU A 64 -16.49 -5.07 -3.49
CA LEU A 64 -15.33 -4.98 -4.37
C LEU A 64 -15.71 -5.49 -5.75
N GLY A 65 -15.59 -4.63 -6.76
CA GLY A 65 -15.80 -4.99 -8.18
C GLY A 65 -14.65 -5.84 -8.73
N ALA A 66 -14.91 -6.49 -9.86
CA ALA A 66 -13.88 -7.20 -10.61
C ALA A 66 -12.80 -6.22 -11.09
N ALA A 67 -11.57 -6.71 -11.23
CA ALA A 67 -10.48 -5.92 -11.78
C ALA A 67 -10.47 -6.01 -13.31
N GLU A 68 -10.20 -4.90 -13.97
CA GLU A 68 -10.01 -4.86 -15.41
C GLU A 68 -8.71 -5.60 -15.81
N PRO A 69 -8.68 -6.38 -16.89
CA PRO A 69 -7.45 -7.02 -17.35
C PRO A 69 -6.39 -6.02 -17.83
N VAL A 70 -5.16 -6.15 -17.33
CA VAL A 70 -4.03 -5.28 -17.71
C VAL A 70 -2.72 -6.07 -17.77
N LYS A 71 -1.76 -5.59 -18.59
CA LYS A 71 -0.44 -6.20 -18.77
C LYS A 71 0.59 -5.85 -17.69
N GLY A 72 0.35 -4.79 -16.92
CA GLY A 72 1.19 -4.45 -15.79
C GLY A 72 0.72 -3.26 -14.98
N VAL A 73 1.10 -3.26 -13.70
CA VAL A 73 0.71 -2.29 -12.69
C VAL A 73 1.96 -1.77 -12.00
N ALA A 74 2.10 -0.45 -11.92
CA ALA A 74 3.24 0.17 -11.25
C ALA A 74 3.25 -0.20 -9.76
N LEU A 75 4.41 -0.57 -9.23
CA LEU A 75 4.59 -0.78 -7.79
C LEU A 75 4.69 0.58 -7.09
N ASP A 76 3.52 1.17 -6.81
CA ASP A 76 3.37 2.52 -6.28
C ASP A 76 2.36 2.54 -5.13
N TYR A 77 2.61 3.32 -4.07
CA TYR A 77 1.69 3.44 -2.95
C TYR A 77 0.38 4.16 -3.28
N ARG A 78 0.32 4.94 -4.38
CA ARG A 78 -0.94 5.51 -4.90
C ARG A 78 -1.97 4.44 -5.29
N LEU A 79 -1.48 3.20 -5.45
CA LEU A 79 -2.27 2.03 -5.82
C LEU A 79 -2.49 1.06 -4.64
N ALA A 80 -1.94 1.35 -3.46
CA ALA A 80 -2.09 0.55 -2.24
C ALA A 80 -3.19 1.11 -1.33
N SER A 81 -3.66 0.32 -0.36
CA SER A 81 -4.61 0.75 0.69
C SER A 81 -4.25 2.10 1.31
N GLY A 82 -5.23 2.94 1.61
CA GLY A 82 -5.06 4.28 2.20
C GLY A 82 -5.70 5.40 1.37
N GLY A 83 -5.36 6.64 1.71
CA GLY A 83 -5.90 7.85 1.12
C GLY A 83 -6.83 8.60 2.08
N ARG A 84 -7.60 9.54 1.53
CA ARG A 84 -8.61 10.31 2.26
C ARG A 84 -9.88 9.50 2.48
N PHE A 85 -10.60 9.78 3.57
CA PHE A 85 -11.94 9.24 3.74
C PHE A 85 -12.92 9.98 2.82
N ALA A 86 -13.64 9.22 1.99
CA ALA A 86 -14.58 9.80 1.05
C ALA A 86 -15.77 10.42 1.80
N GLY A 87 -15.99 11.72 1.59
CA GLY A 87 -17.10 12.47 2.19
C GLY A 87 -16.83 12.99 3.61
N ASP A 88 -15.63 12.77 4.15
CA ASP A 88 -15.24 13.31 5.46
C ASP A 88 -15.21 14.85 5.44
N PRO A 89 -16.01 15.54 6.28
CA PRO A 89 -16.05 17.00 6.32
C PRO A 89 -14.74 17.64 6.78
N ASP A 90 -13.96 16.95 7.61
CA ASP A 90 -12.70 17.46 8.16
C ASP A 90 -11.50 17.08 7.27
N GLY A 91 -11.76 16.33 6.19
CA GLY A 91 -10.74 15.95 5.21
C GLY A 91 -9.70 14.98 5.76
N GLY A 92 -10.06 14.16 6.74
CA GLY A 92 -9.24 13.13 7.33
C GLY A 92 -8.72 12.10 6.32
N LEU A 93 -7.62 11.45 6.70
CA LEU A 93 -6.89 10.52 5.86
C LEU A 93 -6.19 9.44 6.67
N ASP A 94 -5.83 8.35 6.00
CA ASP A 94 -4.99 7.32 6.58
C ASP A 94 -3.51 7.75 6.59
N GLN A 95 -2.99 8.06 7.78
CA GLN A 95 -1.59 8.44 7.96
C GLN A 95 -0.58 7.33 7.59
N ARG A 96 -1.03 6.08 7.43
CA ARG A 96 -0.18 4.99 6.95
C ARG A 96 0.13 5.13 5.46
N ASN A 97 -0.77 5.73 4.68
CA ASN A 97 -0.60 6.03 3.26
C ASN A 97 -1.61 7.13 2.83
N PRO A 98 -1.27 8.42 2.95
CA PRO A 98 -2.17 9.53 2.62
C PRO A 98 -2.47 9.69 1.12
N ILE A 99 -1.71 9.03 0.24
CA ILE A 99 -1.79 9.19 -1.21
C ILE A 99 -2.50 8.01 -1.91
N GLY A 100 -3.07 7.08 -1.15
CA GLY A 100 -3.81 5.94 -1.67
C GLY A 100 -5.12 6.32 -2.40
N PRO A 101 -5.85 5.32 -2.90
CA PRO A 101 -7.03 5.52 -3.75
C PRO A 101 -8.24 6.15 -3.03
N GLY A 102 -8.21 6.23 -1.70
CA GLY A 102 -9.30 6.68 -0.86
C GLY A 102 -9.91 5.53 -0.05
N LEU A 103 -10.55 5.89 1.06
CA LEU A 103 -11.20 4.96 1.97
C LEU A 103 -12.69 5.25 2.07
N LEU A 104 -13.50 4.18 2.14
CA LEU A 104 -14.90 4.28 2.47
C LEU A 104 -15.07 4.44 3.98
N HIS A 105 -16.06 5.23 4.39
CA HIS A 105 -16.50 5.35 5.77
C HIS A 105 -18.02 5.21 5.83
N ALA A 106 -18.52 4.41 6.78
CA ALA A 106 -19.95 4.09 6.86
C ALA A 106 -20.83 5.34 7.05
N ASP A 107 -20.33 6.33 7.80
CA ASP A 107 -21.10 7.53 8.14
C ASP A 107 -20.87 8.71 7.17
N TRP A 108 -19.71 8.76 6.51
CA TRP A 108 -19.31 9.93 5.74
C TRP A 108 -19.42 9.72 4.23
N THR A 109 -19.22 8.49 3.75
CA THR A 109 -19.27 8.23 2.32
C THR A 109 -20.71 8.24 1.83
N PRO A 110 -21.09 9.15 0.91
CA PRO A 110 -22.42 9.16 0.34
C PRO A 110 -22.65 7.86 -0.46
N PRO A 111 -23.75 7.14 -0.22
CA PRO A 111 -24.06 5.92 -0.94
C PRO A 111 -24.25 6.21 -2.44
N GLY A 112 -24.07 5.17 -3.26
CA GLY A 112 -24.41 5.23 -4.68
C GLY A 112 -23.31 5.74 -5.62
N LYS A 113 -22.13 6.13 -5.10
CA LYS A 113 -20.98 6.47 -5.95
C LYS A 113 -19.92 5.37 -5.93
N PRO A 114 -19.44 4.92 -7.10
CA PRO A 114 -18.27 4.05 -7.14
C PRO A 114 -17.02 4.82 -6.72
N LEU A 115 -16.11 4.12 -6.06
CA LEU A 115 -14.84 4.68 -5.57
C LEU A 115 -13.70 3.75 -5.94
N ARG A 116 -12.52 4.30 -6.25
CA ARG A 116 -11.35 3.48 -6.59
C ARG A 116 -11.01 2.56 -5.42
N ALA A 117 -10.70 1.30 -5.72
CA ALA A 117 -10.18 0.37 -4.73
C ALA A 117 -8.67 0.16 -4.94
N PRO A 118 -7.92 -0.25 -3.90
CA PRO A 118 -6.49 -0.54 -4.03
C PRO A 118 -6.23 -1.57 -5.11
N GLN A 119 -5.20 -1.38 -5.94
CA GLN A 119 -4.74 -2.37 -6.92
C GLN A 119 -3.63 -3.25 -6.35
N ILE A 120 -3.02 -2.86 -5.22
CA ILE A 120 -1.94 -3.61 -4.58
C ILE A 120 -2.33 -3.88 -3.12
N ASP A 121 -2.29 -5.16 -2.73
CA ASP A 121 -2.49 -5.60 -1.36
C ASP A 121 -1.61 -6.81 -1.00
N SER A 122 -1.72 -7.27 0.24
CA SER A 122 -0.96 -8.41 0.75
C SER A 122 -1.59 -9.71 0.27
N VAL A 123 -0.77 -10.66 -0.18
CA VAL A 123 -1.24 -12.04 -0.44
C VAL A 123 -1.89 -12.66 0.81
N ARG A 124 -1.43 -12.29 2.01
CA ARG A 124 -1.91 -12.82 3.29
C ARG A 124 -3.11 -12.06 3.84
N GLU A 125 -3.23 -10.79 3.49
CA GLU A 125 -4.26 -9.89 4.00
C GLU A 125 -4.83 -9.07 2.82
N PRO A 126 -5.58 -9.73 1.93
CA PRO A 126 -6.13 -9.09 0.74
C PRO A 126 -7.25 -8.12 1.10
N VAL A 127 -7.43 -7.09 0.29
CA VAL A 127 -8.57 -6.17 0.44
C VAL A 127 -9.84 -6.91 0.03
N SER A 128 -10.85 -6.88 0.90
CA SER A 128 -12.12 -7.60 0.69
C SER A 128 -13.32 -6.84 1.27
N ASP A 129 -13.16 -6.27 2.47
CA ASP A 129 -14.20 -5.47 3.10
C ASP A 129 -14.05 -3.98 2.75
N PRO A 130 -15.13 -3.29 2.34
CA PRO A 130 -15.11 -1.87 1.98
C PRO A 130 -14.65 -0.94 3.11
N PHE A 131 -14.93 -1.28 4.37
CA PHE A 131 -14.71 -0.42 5.53
C PHE A 131 -13.49 -0.83 6.36
N ILE A 132 -12.78 -1.89 5.96
CA ILE A 132 -11.53 -2.30 6.58
C ILE A 132 -10.39 -1.96 5.63
N ALA A 133 -9.43 -1.18 6.13
CA ALA A 133 -8.24 -0.79 5.38
C ALA A 133 -7.01 -1.58 5.88
N PRO A 134 -6.57 -2.64 5.17
CA PRO A 134 -5.34 -3.37 5.48
C PRO A 134 -4.12 -2.46 5.48
N GLN A 135 -3.01 -2.95 6.03
CA GLN A 135 -1.73 -2.24 5.97
C GLN A 135 -1.34 -1.99 4.49
N PRO A 136 -1.03 -0.74 4.10
CA PRO A 136 -0.60 -0.43 2.74
C PRO A 136 0.62 -1.26 2.34
N GLN A 137 0.52 -1.99 1.22
CA GLN A 137 1.61 -2.78 0.65
C GLN A 137 1.98 -2.22 -0.72
N SER A 138 3.25 -1.89 -0.92
CA SER A 138 3.81 -1.56 -2.23
C SER A 138 5.33 -1.56 -2.15
N CYS A 139 5.99 -1.07 -3.21
CA CYS A 139 7.41 -0.75 -3.23
C CYS A 139 7.60 0.76 -3.48
N GLY A 140 8.85 1.19 -3.35
CA GLY A 140 9.26 2.57 -3.57
C GLY A 140 9.28 3.42 -2.30
N PRO A 141 9.56 4.72 -2.48
CA PRO A 141 9.70 5.64 -1.36
C PRO A 141 8.45 5.86 -0.53
N VAL A 142 8.66 5.92 0.78
CA VAL A 142 7.66 6.26 1.78
C VAL A 142 8.14 7.55 2.48
N PRO A 143 7.36 8.63 2.54
CA PRO A 143 7.80 9.82 3.24
C PRO A 143 8.01 9.62 4.76
N PRO A 144 8.90 10.39 5.42
CA PRO A 144 9.20 10.25 6.84
C PRO A 144 7.99 10.53 7.74
N PHE A 145 7.04 11.35 7.29
CA PHE A 145 5.80 11.72 8.00
C PHE A 145 4.71 10.64 7.94
N TRP A 146 4.96 9.49 7.29
CA TRP A 146 4.00 8.38 7.34
C TRP A 146 4.09 7.72 8.71
N SER A 147 2.95 7.45 9.33
CA SER A 147 2.86 7.08 10.76
C SER A 147 3.72 5.86 11.16
N TRP A 148 3.98 4.95 10.22
CA TRP A 148 4.83 3.77 10.43
C TRP A 148 6.32 4.05 10.25
N ARG A 149 6.71 5.07 9.46
CA ARG A 149 8.10 5.60 9.43
C ARG A 149 8.39 6.47 10.64
N GLU A 150 7.45 7.30 11.09
CA GLU A 150 7.61 8.14 12.28
C GLU A 150 7.91 7.31 13.54
N ARG A 151 7.23 6.16 13.68
CA ARG A 151 7.48 5.23 14.79
C ARG A 151 8.88 4.59 14.76
N GLY A 152 9.45 4.40 13.57
CA GLY A 152 10.80 3.88 13.38
C GLY A 152 11.90 4.96 13.43
N GLY A 153 11.54 6.23 13.17
CA GLY A 153 12.44 7.38 13.15
C GLY A 153 12.76 7.98 14.52
N LYS A 154 12.04 7.57 15.58
CA LYS A 154 12.50 7.81 16.96
C LYS A 154 13.70 6.88 17.19
N MET A 155 14.90 7.44 17.06
CA MET A 155 16.18 6.80 17.35
C MET A 155 16.21 6.30 18.80
N LYS A 156 15.59 5.14 19.05
CA LYS A 156 15.78 4.36 20.26
C LYS A 156 17.12 3.67 20.11
N SER A 157 18.01 3.95 21.07
CA SER A 157 19.30 3.29 21.29
C SER A 157 19.32 1.85 20.77
N TYR A 158 20.29 1.56 19.91
CA TYR A 158 20.49 0.26 19.27
C TYR A 158 20.45 -0.89 20.29
N GLY A 159 19.34 -1.61 20.28
CA GLY A 159 19.14 -2.91 20.92
C GLY A 159 18.51 -3.85 19.89
N LYS A 160 19.01 -5.08 19.83
CA LYS A 160 18.77 -6.19 18.88
C LYS A 160 17.33 -6.50 18.43
N GLU A 161 16.31 -5.77 18.87
CA GLU A 161 14.90 -6.14 18.77
C GLU A 161 14.22 -5.68 17.47
N MET A 162 14.84 -4.77 16.70
CA MET A 162 14.20 -4.18 15.51
C MET A 162 14.35 -5.03 14.22
N CYS A 163 15.22 -6.05 14.23
CA CYS A 163 15.61 -6.80 13.03
C CYS A 163 14.54 -7.77 12.50
N GLU A 164 13.53 -8.13 13.29
CA GLU A 164 12.70 -9.28 12.93
C GLU A 164 11.38 -8.96 12.23
N ASN A 165 10.69 -7.84 12.49
CA ASN A 165 9.33 -7.72 11.92
C ASN A 165 8.82 -6.32 11.54
N LYS A 166 9.56 -5.21 11.74
CA LYS A 166 8.97 -3.87 11.60
C LYS A 166 9.93 -2.76 11.13
N CYS A 167 10.81 -3.03 10.17
CA CYS A 167 11.48 -1.92 9.47
C CYS A 167 10.55 -1.34 8.40
N PRO A 168 10.05 -0.10 8.56
CA PRO A 168 9.40 0.60 7.45
C PRO A 168 10.48 0.86 6.42
N MET A 169 10.42 0.14 5.30
CA MET A 169 11.46 0.19 4.27
C MET A 169 11.66 1.64 3.82
N ASN A 170 12.82 2.22 4.19
CA ASN A 170 13.20 3.59 3.89
C ASN A 170 13.88 3.71 2.52
N ILE A 171 13.07 3.77 1.46
CA ILE A 171 13.51 3.58 0.09
C ILE A 171 13.59 4.92 -0.68
N THR A 172 14.75 5.46 -1.04
CA THR A 172 14.84 6.57 -2.03
C THR A 172 16.17 6.49 -2.77
N LEU A 173 16.17 6.12 -4.05
CA LEU A 173 17.19 6.48 -5.04
C LEU A 173 16.52 6.51 -6.42
N GLY A 174 16.60 7.65 -7.09
CA GLY A 174 16.23 7.82 -8.49
C GLY A 174 17.42 7.46 -9.39
N ALA A 175 17.12 6.85 -10.53
CA ALA A 175 18.04 6.80 -11.66
C ALA A 175 17.23 6.65 -12.96
N VAL A 176 17.30 7.73 -13.74
CA VAL A 176 17.18 7.94 -15.21
C VAL A 176 16.24 7.03 -16.00
#